data_AF-A0AAF0HDV4-F1
#
_entry.id   AF-A0AAF0HDV4-F1
#
_cell.length_a   1.000
_cell.length_b   1.000
_cell.length_c   1.000
_cell.angle_alpha   90.00
_cell.angle_beta   90.00
_cell.angle_gamma   90.00
#
_symmetry.space_group_name_H-M   'P 1'
#
loop_
_entity.id
_entity.type
_entity.pdbx_description
1 polymer ?
#
loop_
_entity_poly.entity_id
_entity_poly.type
_entity_poly.pdbx_seq_one_letter_code
_entity_poly.pdbx_strand_id
1 'polypeptide(L)'
;MFWPMIAHAFLVFGLYALLFYRRRKYTFLNGDAVRRYRDAGEEAPESRVVNKNIANQFELPMLFHAACLLLYITDADNIATIVLGWIFVLTRYVHSYVHVTSNKLRARALSFAIGFASLVMMWGWLFIWLALE
;
A
#
# COMPACT_ATOMS: atom_id res chain seq x y z
N MET A 1 -1.46 -0.76 18.04
CA MET A 1 -0.99 -0.40 16.66
C MET A 1 -0.73 -1.57 15.70
N PHE A 2 -0.40 -2.78 16.17
CA PHE A 2 0.13 -3.84 15.28
C PHE A 2 -0.85 -4.45 14.27
N TRP A 3 -2.15 -4.55 14.59
CA TRP A 3 -3.13 -5.20 13.71
C TRP A 3 -3.27 -4.52 12.33
N PRO A 4 -3.41 -3.18 12.24
CA PRO A 4 -3.29 -2.46 10.97
C PRO A 4 -2.01 -2.77 10.17
N MET A 5 -0.85 -2.85 10.81
CA MET A 5 0.42 -3.17 10.13
C MET A 5 0.38 -4.58 9.52
N ILE A 6 -0.07 -5.57 10.29
CA ILE A 6 -0.25 -6.95 9.81
C ILE A 6 -1.22 -6.98 8.63
N ALA A 7 -2.34 -6.28 8.73
CA ALA A 7 -3.33 -6.19 7.65
C ALA A 7 -2.75 -5.54 6.37
N HIS A 8 -1.87 -4.55 6.48
CA HIS A 8 -1.16 -4.00 5.31
C HIS A 8 -0.15 -5.00 4.72
N ALA A 9 0.59 -5.73 5.56
CA ALA A 9 1.51 -6.77 5.09
C ALA A 9 0.78 -7.84 4.26
N PHE A 10 -0.40 -8.29 4.71
CA PHE A 10 -1.24 -9.22 3.95
C PHE A 10 -1.69 -8.66 2.58
N LEU A 11 -1.98 -7.36 2.49
CA LEU A 11 -2.28 -6.72 1.21
C LEU A 11 -1.08 -6.83 0.27
N VAL A 12 0.13 -6.52 0.75
CA VAL A 12 1.35 -6.58 -0.04
C VAL A 12 1.62 -8.01 -0.51
N PHE A 13 1.52 -9.01 0.38
CA PHE A 13 1.68 -10.42 0.01
C PHE A 13 0.65 -10.85 -1.04
N GLY A 14 -0.61 -10.45 -0.89
CA GLY A 14 -1.67 -10.72 -1.87
C GLY A 14 -1.38 -10.10 -3.23
N LEU A 15 -0.83 -8.88 -3.27
CA LEU A 15 -0.43 -8.22 -4.52
C LEU A 15 0.74 -8.92 -5.20
N TYR A 16 1.74 -9.40 -4.44
CA TYR A 16 2.83 -10.21 -5.00
C TYR A 16 2.35 -11.55 -5.56
N ALA A 17 1.43 -12.22 -4.86
CA ALA A 17 0.79 -13.44 -5.36
C ALA A 17 0.02 -13.17 -6.67
N LEU A 18 -0.73 -12.06 -6.73
CA LEU A 18 -1.44 -11.63 -7.94
C LEU A 18 -0.47 -11.28 -9.08
N LEU A 19 0.63 -10.58 -8.79
CA LEU A 19 1.65 -10.23 -9.78
C LEU A 19 2.27 -11.50 -10.36
N PHE A 20 2.64 -12.45 -9.51
CA PHE A 20 3.19 -13.74 -9.93
C PHE A 20 2.22 -14.48 -10.85
N TYR A 21 0.94 -14.56 -10.46
CA TYR A 21 -0.11 -15.17 -11.29
C TYR A 21 -0.23 -14.48 -12.66
N ARG A 22 -0.35 -13.14 -12.69
CA ARG A 22 -0.52 -12.39 -13.94
C ARG A 22 0.72 -12.42 -14.83
N ARG A 23 1.92 -12.39 -14.27
CA ARG A 23 3.16 -12.54 -15.06
C ARG A 23 3.23 -13.91 -15.71
N ARG A 24 2.95 -14.98 -14.98
CA ARG A 24 2.94 -16.34 -15.54
C ARG A 24 1.89 -16.49 -16.64
N LYS A 25 0.71 -15.89 -16.47
CA LYS A 25 -0.41 -16.02 -17.41
C LYS A 25 -0.31 -15.13 -18.65
N TYR A 26 0.25 -13.92 -18.52
CA TYR A 26 0.19 -12.90 -19.58
C TYR A 26 1.57 -12.45 -20.10
N THR A 27 2.64 -12.57 -19.30
CA THR A 27 3.98 -12.03 -19.66
C THR A 27 4.97 -13.13 -20.03
N PHE A 28 4.99 -14.25 -19.29
CA PHE A 28 5.96 -15.33 -19.48
C PHE A 28 5.36 -16.50 -20.26
N LEU A 29 4.83 -16.21 -21.45
CA LEU A 29 4.16 -17.19 -22.30
C LEU A 29 5.13 -18.17 -22.97
N ASN A 30 6.32 -17.70 -23.34
CA ASN A 30 7.37 -18.46 -24.00
C ASN A 30 8.76 -17.90 -23.68
N GLY A 31 9.81 -18.61 -24.10
CA GLY A 31 11.21 -18.20 -23.86
C GLY A 31 11.56 -16.82 -24.41
N ASP A 32 11.00 -16.45 -25.57
CA ASP A 32 11.23 -15.14 -26.19
C ASP A 32 10.59 -14.01 -25.41
N ALA A 33 9.38 -14.20 -24.88
CA ALA A 33 8.72 -13.22 -24.02
C ALA A 33 9.49 -13.00 -22.71
N VAL A 34 10.09 -14.06 -22.15
CA VAL A 34 10.99 -13.94 -20.99
C VAL A 34 12.24 -13.13 -21.34
N ARG A 35 12.86 -13.38 -22.50
CA ARG A 35 14.02 -12.58 -22.96
C ARG A 35 13.65 -11.11 -23.16
N ARG A 36 12.53 -10.82 -23.82
CA ARG A 36 12.07 -9.43 -24.05
C ARG A 36 11.73 -8.70 -22.76
N TYR A 37 11.12 -9.39 -21.79
CA TYR A 37 10.93 -8.82 -20.45
C TYR A 37 12.26 -8.49 -19.77
N ARG A 38 13.25 -9.40 -19.83
CA ARG A 38 14.57 -9.20 -19.21
C ARG A 38 15.38 -8.08 -19.87
N ASP A 39 15.41 -8.07 -21.19
CA ASP A 39 16.33 -7.24 -21.97
C ASP A 39 15.73 -5.85 -22.26
N ALA A 40 14.41 -5.76 -22.44
CA ALA A 40 13.70 -4.53 -22.80
C ALA A 40 12.63 -4.08 -21.79
N GLY A 41 12.34 -4.87 -20.74
CA GLY A 41 11.30 -4.55 -19.77
C GLY A 41 9.88 -4.69 -20.30
N GLU A 42 9.68 -5.45 -21.39
CA GLU A 42 8.34 -5.69 -21.97
C GLU A 42 7.46 -6.52 -21.01
N GLU A 43 6.56 -5.83 -20.30
CA GLU A 43 5.61 -6.44 -19.36
C GLU A 43 4.17 -6.27 -19.85
N ALA A 44 3.38 -7.36 -19.84
CA ALA A 44 1.98 -7.31 -20.25
C ALA A 44 1.19 -6.31 -19.38
N PRO A 45 0.20 -5.58 -19.94
CA PRO A 45 -0.58 -4.58 -19.22
C PRO A 45 -1.18 -5.11 -17.91
N GLU A 46 -1.65 -6.35 -17.90
CA GLU A 46 -2.30 -7.00 -16.78
C GLU A 46 -1.37 -7.15 -15.57
N SER A 47 -0.11 -7.55 -15.79
CA SER A 47 0.91 -7.62 -14.73
C SER A 47 1.50 -6.25 -14.41
N ARG A 48 1.66 -5.38 -15.42
CA ARG A 48 2.25 -4.04 -15.25
C ARG A 48 1.42 -3.17 -14.32
N VAL A 49 0.09 -3.27 -14.38
CA VAL A 49 -0.81 -2.55 -13.47
C VAL A 49 -0.60 -3.01 -12.01
N VAL A 50 -0.41 -4.30 -11.77
CA VAL A 50 -0.14 -4.82 -10.42
C VAL A 50 1.24 -4.39 -9.93
N ASN A 51 2.25 -4.44 -10.81
CA ASN A 51 3.60 -3.98 -10.51
C ASN A 51 3.62 -2.49 -10.08
N LYS A 52 2.91 -1.63 -10.81
CA LYS A 52 2.70 -0.22 -10.44
C LYS A 52 1.93 -0.07 -9.12
N ASN A 53 0.97 -0.95 -8.85
CA ASN A 53 0.23 -0.91 -7.60
C ASN A 53 1.13 -1.26 -6.39
N ILE A 54 2.00 -2.27 -6.52
CA ILE A 54 2.98 -2.63 -5.49
C ILE A 54 3.94 -1.47 -5.21
N ALA A 55 4.45 -0.80 -6.24
CA ALA A 55 5.29 0.39 -6.06
C ALA A 55 4.58 1.49 -5.25
N ASN A 56 3.27 1.69 -5.47
CA ASN A 56 2.45 2.63 -4.69
C ASN A 56 2.20 2.18 -3.23
N GLN A 57 2.54 0.95 -2.85
CA GLN A 57 2.48 0.46 -1.48
C GLN A 57 3.79 0.67 -0.70
N PHE A 58 4.76 1.44 -1.23
CA PHE A 58 6.05 1.64 -0.57
C PHE A 58 6.12 2.93 0.25
N GLU A 59 6.02 4.11 -0.38
CA GLU A 59 6.31 5.40 0.27
C GLU A 59 5.41 5.69 1.49
N LEU A 60 4.10 5.82 1.28
CA LEU A 60 3.17 6.12 2.37
C LEU A 60 3.10 4.98 3.40
N PRO A 61 3.06 3.69 3.00
CA PRO A 61 3.03 2.62 3.99
C PRO A 61 4.31 2.52 4.83
N MET A 62 5.48 2.87 4.29
CA MET A 62 6.71 2.93 5.10
C MET A 62 6.56 3.96 6.22
N LEU A 63 6.10 5.18 5.90
CA LEU A 63 5.82 6.22 6.89
C LEU A 63 4.74 5.81 7.89
N PHE A 64 3.75 5.04 7.45
CA PHE A 64 2.70 4.49 8.32
C PHE A 64 3.25 3.46 9.32
N HIS A 65 4.10 2.53 8.89
CA HIS A 65 4.72 1.56 9.79
C HIS A 65 5.63 2.26 10.80
N ALA A 66 6.40 3.25 10.34
CA ALA A 66 7.22 4.08 11.23
C ALA A 66 6.36 4.80 12.28
N ALA A 67 5.27 5.47 11.87
CA ALA A 67 4.36 6.13 12.80
C ALA A 67 3.73 5.16 13.80
N CYS A 68 3.29 3.98 13.36
CA CYS A 68 2.72 2.97 14.25
C CYS A 68 3.71 2.49 15.32
N LEU A 69 4.97 2.28 14.95
CA LEU A 69 6.02 1.86 15.88
C LEU A 69 6.40 2.97 16.84
N LEU A 70 6.56 4.20 16.35
CA LEU A 70 6.89 5.35 17.18
C LEU A 70 5.78 5.64 18.18
N LEU A 71 4.52 5.69 17.74
CA LEU A 71 3.36 5.90 18.62
C LEU A 71 3.28 4.84 19.73
N TYR A 72 3.64 3.59 19.42
CA TYR A 72 3.65 2.52 20.41
C TYR A 72 4.82 2.63 21.40
N ILE A 73 6.02 3.01 20.93
CA ILE A 73 7.22 3.10 21.79
C ILE A 73 7.17 4.33 22.71
N THR A 74 6.53 5.41 22.26
CA THR A 74 6.37 6.65 23.05
C THR A 74 5.10 6.64 23.91
N ASP A 75 4.44 5.49 24.07
CA ASP A 75 3.15 5.34 24.78
C ASP A 75 2.08 6.37 24.35
N ALA A 76 2.17 6.84 23.10
CA ALA A 76 1.27 7.83 22.51
C ALA A 76 0.12 7.18 21.74
N ASP A 77 -0.01 5.85 21.81
CA ASP A 77 -1.04 5.10 21.13
C ASP A 77 -2.36 5.12 21.90
N ASN A 78 -3.46 5.38 21.20
CA ASN A 78 -4.79 5.52 21.77
C ASN A 78 -5.84 5.04 20.77
N ILE A 79 -7.11 5.02 21.19
CA ILE A 79 -8.20 4.53 20.34
C ILE A 79 -8.29 5.33 19.02
N ALA A 80 -8.05 6.65 19.06
CA ALA A 80 -8.12 7.48 17.87
C ALA A 80 -7.02 7.13 16.85
N THR A 81 -5.78 6.94 17.31
CA THR A 81 -4.68 6.51 16.41
C THR A 81 -4.91 5.08 15.88
N ILE A 82 -5.60 4.21 16.63
CA ILE A 82 -5.93 2.85 16.16
C ILE A 82 -6.95 2.95 15.02
N VAL A 83 -7.98 3.77 15.19
CA VAL A 83 -9.01 4.03 14.18
C VAL A 83 -8.39 4.63 12.92
N LEU A 84 -7.49 5.62 13.06
CA LEU A 84 -6.76 6.22 11.93
C LEU A 84 -5.92 5.17 11.19
N GLY A 85 -5.25 4.27 11.91
CA GLY A 85 -4.49 3.19 11.31
C GLY A 85 -5.37 2.23 10.50
N TRP A 86 -6.55 1.88 10.99
CA TRP A 86 -7.50 1.07 10.23
C TRP A 86 -8.05 1.79 9.00
N ILE A 87 -8.36 3.09 9.10
CA ILE A 87 -8.78 3.89 7.94
C ILE A 87 -7.67 3.90 6.87
N PHE A 88 -6.42 4.12 7.28
CA PHE A 88 -5.28 4.07 6.38
C PHE A 88 -5.23 2.72 5.63
N VAL A 89 -5.32 1.61 6.35
CA VAL A 89 -5.20 0.28 5.75
C VAL A 89 -6.39 -0.02 4.83
N LEU A 90 -7.63 0.22 5.27
CA LEU A 90 -8.83 0.00 4.45
C LEU A 90 -8.79 0.81 3.14
N THR A 91 -8.34 2.07 3.20
CA THR A 91 -8.17 2.85 1.97
C THR A 91 -7.10 2.29 1.03
N ARG A 92 -6.05 1.65 1.55
CA ARG A 92 -5.06 0.92 0.73
C ARG A 92 -5.69 -0.29 0.03
N TYR A 93 -6.56 -1.03 0.71
CA TYR A 93 -7.31 -2.14 0.10
C TYR A 93 -8.22 -1.64 -1.02
N VAL A 94 -9.02 -0.59 -0.76
CA VAL A 94 -9.91 0.00 -1.79
C VAL A 94 -9.12 0.53 -2.97
N HIS A 95 -8.05 1.31 -2.71
CA HIS A 95 -7.20 1.84 -3.78
C HIS A 95 -6.60 0.72 -4.62
N SER A 96 -6.07 -0.33 -3.98
CA SER A 96 -5.45 -1.47 -4.67
C SER A 96 -6.47 -2.23 -5.51
N TYR A 97 -7.62 -2.55 -4.94
CA TYR A 97 -8.71 -3.21 -5.63
C TYR A 97 -9.14 -2.42 -6.87
N VAL A 98 -9.42 -1.12 -6.74
CA VAL A 98 -9.83 -0.28 -7.88
C VAL A 98 -8.73 -0.22 -8.93
N HIS A 99 -7.48 -0.05 -8.52
CA HIS A 99 -6.35 0.08 -9.45
C HIS A 99 -6.13 -1.20 -10.27
N VAL A 100 -6.19 -2.38 -9.65
CA VAL A 100 -5.93 -3.65 -10.35
C VAL A 100 -7.14 -4.23 -11.11
N THR A 101 -8.33 -3.62 -10.97
CA THR A 101 -9.58 -4.04 -11.61
C THR A 101 -10.12 -3.00 -12.61
N SER A 102 -10.87 -2.01 -12.12
CA SER A 102 -11.66 -1.06 -12.92
C SER A 102 -10.90 0.21 -13.29
N ASN A 103 -9.81 0.50 -12.60
CA ASN A 103 -8.96 1.67 -12.76
C ASN A 103 -9.71 3.03 -12.81
N LYS A 104 -10.81 3.16 -12.07
CA LYS A 104 -11.56 4.41 -11.98
C LYS A 104 -10.75 5.48 -11.25
N LEU A 105 -10.32 6.51 -11.99
CA LEU A 105 -9.47 7.60 -11.50
C LEU A 105 -10.02 8.28 -10.24
N ARG A 106 -11.30 8.66 -10.24
CA ARG A 106 -11.93 9.36 -9.10
C ARG A 106 -11.88 8.55 -7.81
N ALA A 107 -12.22 7.26 -7.88
CA ALA A 107 -12.21 6.38 -6.71
C ALA A 107 -10.78 6.15 -6.17
N ARG A 108 -9.79 6.03 -7.07
CA ARG A 108 -8.37 5.94 -6.67
C ARG A 108 -7.89 7.20 -5.96
N ALA A 109 -8.22 8.38 -6.50
CA ALA A 109 -7.82 9.66 -5.94
C ALA A 109 -8.43 9.89 -4.56
N LEU A 110 -9.72 9.62 -4.39
CA LEU A 110 -10.39 9.78 -3.09
C LEU A 110 -9.83 8.81 -2.04
N SER A 111 -9.64 7.54 -2.39
CA SER A 111 -9.04 6.55 -1.48
C SER A 111 -7.61 6.93 -1.10
N PHE A 112 -6.84 7.46 -2.05
CA PHE A 112 -5.50 7.97 -1.76
C PHE A 112 -5.54 9.15 -0.79
N ALA A 113 -6.41 10.14 -1.05
CA ALA A 113 -6.52 11.34 -0.23
C ALA A 113 -6.94 11.04 1.21
N ILE A 114 -7.93 10.16 1.41
CA ILE A 114 -8.36 9.75 2.77
C ILE A 114 -7.21 9.06 3.50
N GLY A 115 -6.53 8.10 2.87
CA GLY A 115 -5.39 7.43 3.49
C GLY A 115 -4.24 8.38 3.80
N PHE A 116 -3.94 9.31 2.88
CA PHE A 116 -2.93 10.34 3.10
C PHE A 116 -3.28 11.24 4.31
N ALA A 117 -4.52 11.70 4.39
CA ALA A 117 -4.99 12.50 5.51
C ALA A 117 -4.88 11.74 6.85
N SER A 118 -5.28 10.46 6.89
CA SER A 118 -5.13 9.63 8.10
C SER A 118 -3.68 9.53 8.56
N LEU A 119 -2.75 9.35 7.62
CA LEU A 119 -1.33 9.28 7.95
C LEU A 119 -0.80 10.63 8.47
N VAL A 120 -1.18 11.74 7.85
CA VAL A 120 -0.82 13.09 8.33
C VAL A 120 -1.34 13.32 9.75
N MET A 121 -2.57 12.90 10.05
CA MET A 121 -3.14 13.03 11.40
C MET A 121 -2.38 12.18 12.43
N MET A 122 -1.93 10.97 12.07
CA MET A 122 -1.12 10.13 12.97
C MET A 122 0.24 10.79 13.28
N TRP A 123 0.92 11.32 12.27
CA TRP A 123 2.18 12.04 12.46
C TRP A 123 1.99 13.34 13.24
N GLY A 124 0.91 14.07 12.97
CA GLY A 124 0.55 15.28 13.72
C GLY A 124 0.30 15.00 15.19
N TRP A 125 -0.40 13.90 15.51
CA TRP A 125 -0.60 13.47 16.89
C TRP A 125 0.73 13.12 17.57
N LEU A 126 1.59 12.34 16.91
CA LEU A 126 2.91 12.01 17.43
C LEU A 126 3.75 13.27 17.70
N PHE A 127 3.73 14.24 16.78
CA PHE A 127 4.44 15.51 16.96
C PHE A 127 3.93 16.30 18.16
N ILE A 128 2.61 16.40 18.33
CA ILE A 128 2.01 17.10 19.47
C ILE A 128 2.37 16.41 20.78
N TRP A 129 2.28 15.08 20.83
CA TRP A 129 2.63 14.29 22.01
C TRP A 129 4.08 14.55 22.45
N LEU A 130 5.03 14.42 21.51
CA LEU A 130 6.46 14.66 21.77
C LEU A 130 6.80 16.10 22.14
N ALA A 131 5.95 17.07 21.80
CA ALA A 131 6.17 18.48 22.13
C ALA A 131 5.62 18.86 23.52
N LEU A 132 4.74 18.03 24.10
CA LEU A 132 4.08 18.28 25.37
C LEU A 132 4.61 17.41 26.52
N GLU A 133 5.34 16.34 26.17
CA GLU A 133 6.06 15.45 27.10
C GLU A 133 7.46 16.00 27.43
#